data_AF-A0A949G1L3-F1
#
_entry.id   AF-A0A949G1L3-F1
#
_cell.length_a   1.000
_cell.length_b   1.000
_cell.length_c   1.000
_cell.angle_alpha   90.00
_cell.angle_beta   90.00
_cell.angle_gamma   90.00
#
_symmetry.space_group_name_H-M   'P 1'
#
loop_
_entity.id
_entity.type
_entity.pdbx_description
1 polymer ?
#
loop_
_entity_poly.entity_id
_entity_poly.type
_entity_poly.pdbx_seq_one_letter_code
_entity_poly.pdbx_strand_id
1 'polypeptide(L)'
;MPALRPRLVAAFALAIIGPGVLRAADPPAAPAAAPAQPPAPLPNLGDFKRWVIAADYTTDGATLVTAGGESLLYRPGDVVVWNADGSRVGDLAGHPTAVWAVQISKDGALAATAGYDGLVKLWDLPAKAGKHDLRKHKGWVRSLAFSPDGTKLATAGEDGTVVLWNTADGQEIKTVAAHAGPVTAVAFSPDGATIATGGGDKLVKLWNAADGAEKGKLEGHGDALWSLAYSPDGSRLASGGADRTIKLWTTSDSKEFATLKGHKDWVTSVAFSADGTRLVSGSLDGAVKFWDVNAKGEQEGPPAEKSSVWCVTFSPDDKNVFVGTHAGGKLIATPAAKLLPPPPPPPAPPAPPPQPTTAVLVPTEFKSAAGAAGAIAADGFVTVTGNRAKDTYTLTAAVPAGGTVKAITLEAATDPSLPQQGPGRADNGNFVLSTFRASFGPAGSTEAPTPVRFTAAKATHEQPDYVAAGTIDDKPETGWAIAGGVGKPQAITFDVAPDTVPPAGGLLVVVLDQQYPDGQHTLGKIRLSAIQEPVPPAPAPPAK
;
A
#
# COMPACT_ATOMS: atom_id res chain seq x y z
N MET A 1 -79.76 -24.07 -4.32
CA MET A 1 -79.67 -23.40 -5.64
C MET A 1 -78.22 -23.44 -6.07
N PRO A 2 -77.86 -24.14 -7.17
CA PRO A 2 -76.49 -24.58 -7.44
C PRO A 2 -75.69 -23.60 -8.34
N ALA A 3 -74.40 -23.89 -8.38
CA ALA A 3 -73.29 -23.15 -8.98
C ALA A 3 -73.28 -23.12 -10.51
N LEU A 4 -72.73 -22.02 -11.08
CA LEU A 4 -72.27 -21.96 -12.47
C LEU A 4 -70.74 -22.14 -12.52
N ARG A 5 -70.30 -23.15 -13.26
CA ARG A 5 -68.97 -23.24 -13.89
C ARG A 5 -69.19 -23.45 -15.39
N PRO A 6 -68.45 -22.79 -16.30
CA PRO A 6 -68.55 -23.09 -17.72
C PRO A 6 -67.68 -24.30 -18.07
N ARG A 7 -68.27 -25.21 -18.85
CA ARG A 7 -67.63 -26.36 -19.52
C ARG A 7 -67.05 -25.90 -20.86
N LEU A 8 -65.80 -26.23 -21.14
CA LEU A 8 -65.23 -26.17 -22.48
C LEU A 8 -65.29 -27.58 -23.10
N VAL A 9 -65.87 -27.67 -24.29
CA VAL A 9 -66.05 -28.91 -25.06
C VAL A 9 -64.82 -29.13 -25.93
N ALA A 10 -64.12 -30.26 -25.76
CA ALA A 10 -63.06 -30.71 -26.64
C ALA A 10 -63.65 -31.66 -27.69
N ALA A 11 -63.52 -31.31 -28.97
CA ALA A 11 -63.86 -32.17 -30.09
C ALA A 11 -62.64 -33.03 -30.46
N PHE A 12 -62.77 -34.35 -30.34
CA PHE A 12 -61.83 -35.33 -30.87
C PHE A 12 -62.25 -35.73 -32.29
N ALA A 13 -61.40 -35.47 -33.27
CA ALA A 13 -61.49 -36.09 -34.59
C ALA A 13 -60.51 -37.27 -34.65
N LEU A 14 -61.06 -38.47 -34.82
CA LEU A 14 -60.34 -39.74 -34.94
C LEU A 14 -60.01 -39.98 -36.42
N ALA A 15 -58.72 -40.10 -36.76
CA ALA A 15 -58.28 -40.56 -38.07
C ALA A 15 -57.49 -41.87 -37.93
N ILE A 16 -57.97 -42.91 -38.60
CA ILE A 16 -57.40 -44.26 -38.68
C ILE A 16 -56.43 -44.29 -39.88
N ILE A 17 -55.14 -44.62 -39.66
CA ILE A 17 -54.19 -44.99 -40.72
C ILE A 17 -53.31 -46.16 -40.21
N GLY A 18 -53.14 -47.19 -41.05
CA GLY A 18 -52.60 -48.52 -40.73
C GLY A 18 -51.07 -48.63 -40.54
N PRO A 19 -50.54 -49.85 -40.33
CA PRO A 19 -49.19 -50.08 -39.84
C PRO A 19 -48.16 -49.96 -40.97
N GLY A 20 -47.54 -48.79 -41.09
CA GLY A 20 -46.34 -48.57 -41.89
C GLY A 20 -45.11 -48.50 -40.99
N VAL A 21 -44.10 -49.31 -41.29
CA VAL A 21 -42.81 -49.38 -40.59
C VAL A 21 -42.12 -47.99 -40.59
N LEU A 22 -42.05 -47.33 -39.44
CA LEU A 22 -41.35 -46.05 -39.27
C LEU A 22 -39.86 -46.28 -38.97
N ARG A 23 -39.02 -46.01 -39.98
CA ARG A 23 -37.59 -45.69 -39.77
C ARG A 23 -37.54 -44.27 -39.18
N ALA A 24 -36.89 -44.11 -38.02
CA ALA A 24 -36.64 -42.79 -37.45
C ALA A 24 -35.74 -41.98 -38.39
N ALA A 25 -36.21 -40.80 -38.80
CA ALA A 25 -35.41 -39.80 -39.47
C ALA A 25 -34.69 -38.94 -38.41
N ASP A 26 -33.42 -38.63 -38.66
CA ASP A 26 -32.64 -37.74 -37.80
C ASP A 26 -33.31 -36.36 -37.67
N PRO A 27 -33.25 -35.70 -36.49
CA PRO A 27 -33.85 -34.40 -36.29
C PRO A 27 -33.18 -33.34 -37.19
N PRO A 28 -33.94 -32.37 -37.73
CA PRO A 28 -33.36 -31.32 -38.56
C PRO A 28 -32.37 -30.49 -37.76
N ALA A 29 -31.22 -30.20 -38.38
CA ALA A 29 -30.19 -29.33 -37.82
C ALA A 29 -30.81 -27.99 -37.38
N ALA A 30 -30.47 -27.55 -36.17
CA ALA A 30 -30.90 -26.27 -35.63
C ALA A 30 -30.50 -25.13 -36.58
N PRO A 31 -31.38 -24.14 -36.83
CA PRO A 31 -31.05 -23.02 -37.70
C PRO A 31 -29.84 -22.27 -37.13
N ALA A 32 -28.85 -22.01 -37.98
CA ALA A 32 -27.68 -21.22 -37.63
C ALA A 32 -28.14 -19.88 -37.02
N ALA A 33 -27.59 -19.55 -35.85
CA ALA A 33 -27.89 -18.32 -35.14
C ALA A 33 -27.69 -17.13 -36.09
N ALA A 34 -28.74 -16.33 -36.26
CA ALA A 34 -28.66 -15.08 -37.01
C ALA A 34 -27.51 -14.23 -36.44
N PRO A 35 -26.71 -13.55 -37.28
CA PRO A 35 -25.67 -12.67 -36.81
C PRO A 35 -26.27 -11.65 -35.83
N ALA A 36 -25.67 -11.55 -34.64
CA ALA A 36 -26.14 -10.68 -33.58
C ALA A 36 -26.33 -9.26 -34.14
N GLN A 37 -27.53 -8.72 -33.98
CA GLN A 37 -27.81 -7.32 -34.31
C GLN A 37 -26.78 -6.44 -33.58
N PRO A 38 -26.18 -5.43 -34.24
CA PRO A 38 -25.30 -4.51 -33.56
C PRO A 38 -26.04 -3.89 -32.37
N PRO A 39 -25.35 -3.70 -31.22
CA PRO A 39 -25.98 -3.16 -30.02
C PRO A 39 -26.66 -1.84 -30.37
N ALA A 40 -27.88 -1.66 -29.86
CA ALA A 40 -28.62 -0.43 -30.07
C ALA A 40 -27.76 0.78 -29.66
N PRO A 41 -27.77 1.88 -30.43
CA PRO A 41 -27.01 3.06 -30.10
C PRO A 41 -27.39 3.55 -28.69
N LEU A 42 -26.40 3.95 -27.91
CA LEU A 42 -26.62 4.43 -26.56
C LEU A 42 -27.54 5.65 -26.56
N PRO A 43 -28.46 5.74 -25.59
CA PRO A 43 -29.23 6.95 -25.34
C PRO A 43 -28.34 8.18 -25.24
N ASN A 44 -28.61 9.20 -26.05
CA ASN A 44 -27.94 10.49 -25.91
C ASN A 44 -28.70 11.31 -24.87
N LEU A 45 -28.14 11.41 -23.65
CA LEU A 45 -28.64 12.33 -22.63
C LEU A 45 -28.34 13.76 -23.10
N GLY A 46 -29.32 14.39 -23.74
CA GLY A 46 -29.14 15.70 -24.38
C GLY A 46 -28.76 16.81 -23.39
N ASP A 47 -27.78 17.64 -23.78
CA ASP A 47 -27.47 18.98 -23.24
C ASP A 47 -27.08 19.07 -21.74
N PHE A 48 -26.12 18.25 -21.28
CA PHE A 48 -25.36 18.64 -20.09
C PHE A 48 -24.38 19.77 -20.43
N LYS A 49 -24.78 21.02 -20.15
CA LYS A 49 -23.90 22.21 -20.28
C LYS A 49 -23.14 22.54 -19.01
N ARG A 50 -23.36 21.76 -17.94
CA ARG A 50 -22.92 22.02 -16.56
C ARG A 50 -22.45 20.73 -15.88
N TRP A 51 -21.88 20.86 -14.69
CA TRP A 51 -21.32 19.73 -13.96
C TRP A 51 -22.41 18.73 -13.59
N VAL A 52 -22.10 17.43 -13.70
CA VAL A 52 -22.91 16.37 -13.11
C VAL A 52 -22.10 15.71 -12.01
N ILE A 53 -22.55 15.87 -10.77
CA ILE A 53 -21.80 15.49 -9.57
C ILE A 53 -22.39 14.22 -8.95
N ALA A 54 -23.69 13.99 -9.09
CA ALA A 54 -24.36 12.79 -8.59
C ALA A 54 -25.43 12.31 -9.57
N ALA A 55 -25.69 11.01 -9.56
CA ALA A 55 -26.74 10.40 -10.36
C ALA A 55 -27.21 9.10 -9.73
N ASP A 56 -28.46 8.74 -9.95
CA ASP A 56 -29.04 7.48 -9.47
C ASP A 56 -30.18 6.99 -10.37
N TYR A 57 -30.38 5.67 -10.41
CA TYR A 57 -31.41 5.01 -11.19
C TYR A 57 -32.54 4.50 -10.31
N THR A 58 -33.76 4.49 -10.83
CA THR A 58 -34.80 3.61 -10.31
C THR A 58 -34.38 2.15 -10.49
N THR A 59 -34.81 1.24 -9.61
CA THR A 59 -34.39 -0.18 -9.66
C THR A 59 -34.83 -0.89 -10.94
N ASP A 60 -35.90 -0.44 -11.59
CA ASP A 60 -36.35 -0.93 -12.91
C ASP A 60 -35.56 -0.34 -14.09
N GLY A 61 -34.66 0.61 -13.85
CA GLY A 61 -33.88 1.31 -14.86
C GLY A 61 -34.66 2.29 -15.73
N ALA A 62 -35.97 2.48 -15.46
CA ALA A 62 -36.85 3.30 -16.29
C ALA A 62 -36.55 4.80 -16.15
N THR A 63 -36.07 5.22 -14.98
CA THR A 63 -35.78 6.62 -14.66
C THR A 63 -34.34 6.76 -14.17
N LEU A 64 -33.66 7.78 -14.68
CA LEU A 64 -32.39 8.28 -14.16
C LEU A 64 -32.63 9.67 -13.59
N VAL A 65 -32.07 9.97 -12.42
CA VAL A 65 -32.02 11.33 -11.90
C VAL A 65 -30.57 11.75 -11.77
N THR A 66 -30.24 12.93 -12.30
CA THR A 66 -28.90 13.50 -12.21
C THR A 66 -28.95 14.83 -11.47
N ALA A 67 -27.93 15.10 -10.66
CA ALA A 67 -27.78 16.35 -9.92
C ALA A 67 -26.42 17.01 -10.19
N GLY A 68 -26.41 18.35 -10.22
CA GLY A 68 -25.19 19.13 -10.31
C GLY A 68 -25.44 20.65 -10.40
N GLY A 69 -24.56 21.37 -11.10
CA GLY A 69 -24.62 22.83 -11.21
C GLY A 69 -23.34 23.46 -11.78
N GLU A 70 -23.18 24.78 -11.61
CA GLU A 70 -21.92 25.49 -11.85
C GLU A 70 -21.34 25.96 -10.51
N SER A 71 -20.01 25.98 -10.40
CA SER A 71 -19.16 26.64 -9.40
C SER A 71 -19.79 27.19 -8.09
N LEU A 72 -19.09 26.89 -7.00
CA LEU A 72 -19.59 26.48 -5.67
C LEU A 72 -20.48 27.39 -4.82
N LEU A 73 -21.00 28.56 -5.24
CA LEU A 73 -21.56 29.46 -4.21
C LEU A 73 -22.90 30.19 -4.49
N TYR A 74 -23.37 30.39 -5.72
CA TYR A 74 -24.44 31.38 -5.94
C TYR A 74 -25.51 31.07 -7.00
N ARG A 75 -25.67 29.82 -7.47
CA ARG A 75 -26.75 29.47 -8.40
C ARG A 75 -27.53 28.24 -7.96
N PRO A 76 -28.85 28.19 -8.26
CA PRO A 76 -29.64 26.97 -8.16
C PRO A 76 -28.96 25.82 -8.91
N GLY A 77 -28.86 24.68 -8.23
CA GLY A 77 -28.40 23.42 -8.83
C GLY A 77 -29.47 22.81 -9.72
N ASP A 78 -29.00 22.06 -10.71
CA ASP A 78 -29.86 21.37 -11.65
C ASP A 78 -30.09 19.94 -11.15
N VAL A 79 -31.37 19.57 -10.96
CA VAL A 79 -31.77 18.19 -10.72
C VAL A 79 -32.70 17.77 -11.84
N VAL A 80 -32.19 16.95 -12.75
CA VAL A 80 -32.87 16.60 -13.99
C VAL A 80 -33.30 15.13 -13.93
N VAL A 81 -34.52 14.88 -14.39
CA VAL A 81 -35.12 13.55 -14.48
C VAL A 81 -35.15 13.12 -15.95
N TRP A 82 -34.67 11.91 -16.21
CA TRP A 82 -34.51 11.32 -17.54
C TRP A 82 -35.23 9.98 -17.62
N ASN A 83 -35.72 9.63 -18.80
CA ASN A 83 -36.12 8.27 -19.12
C ASN A 83 -34.90 7.40 -19.46
N ALA A 84 -35.08 6.08 -19.42
CA ALA A 84 -34.10 5.09 -19.88
C ALA A 84 -33.63 5.30 -21.33
N ASP A 85 -34.47 5.89 -22.19
CA ASP A 85 -34.14 6.22 -23.58
C ASP A 85 -33.32 7.52 -23.73
N GLY A 86 -32.94 8.15 -22.61
CA GLY A 86 -32.12 9.35 -22.55
C GLY A 86 -32.90 10.65 -22.76
N SER A 87 -34.22 10.59 -22.97
CA SER A 87 -35.05 11.77 -23.06
C SER A 87 -35.26 12.42 -21.69
N ARG A 88 -35.16 13.75 -21.65
CA ARG A 88 -35.45 14.53 -20.43
C ARG A 88 -36.97 14.60 -20.23
N VAL A 89 -37.43 14.26 -19.03
CA VAL A 89 -38.86 14.27 -18.65
C VAL A 89 -39.26 15.33 -17.65
N GLY A 90 -38.30 16.01 -17.05
CA GLY A 90 -38.56 17.14 -16.15
C GLY A 90 -37.42 17.42 -15.19
N ASP A 91 -37.72 18.23 -14.18
CA ASP A 91 -36.76 18.69 -13.18
C ASP A 91 -37.36 18.62 -11.78
N LEU A 92 -36.50 18.40 -10.77
CA LEU A 92 -36.85 18.54 -9.35
C LEU A 92 -36.37 19.91 -8.87
N ALA A 93 -37.12 20.96 -9.24
CA ALA A 93 -36.71 22.35 -9.04
C ALA A 93 -36.99 22.86 -7.62
N GLY A 94 -36.04 23.60 -7.04
CA GLY A 94 -36.27 24.31 -5.78
C GLY A 94 -35.05 24.45 -4.86
N HIS A 95 -33.91 23.85 -5.19
CA HIS A 95 -32.66 24.09 -4.44
C HIS A 95 -32.13 25.51 -4.72
N PRO A 96 -31.79 26.30 -3.68
CA PRO A 96 -31.24 27.65 -3.86
C PRO A 96 -29.76 27.64 -4.25
N THR A 97 -29.08 26.51 -4.05
CA THR A 97 -27.64 26.32 -4.30
C THR A 97 -27.40 25.06 -5.14
N ALA A 98 -26.14 24.80 -5.51
CA ALA A 98 -25.73 23.60 -6.23
C ALA A 98 -26.09 22.33 -5.45
N VAL A 99 -26.57 21.31 -6.16
CA VAL A 99 -26.95 20.02 -5.58
C VAL A 99 -25.79 19.05 -5.72
N TRP A 100 -25.37 18.47 -4.58
CA TRP A 100 -24.19 17.62 -4.46
C TRP A 100 -24.51 16.13 -4.43
N ALA A 101 -25.70 15.79 -3.92
CA ALA A 101 -26.11 14.40 -3.75
C ALA A 101 -27.54 14.20 -4.26
N VAL A 102 -27.78 13.04 -4.88
CA VAL A 102 -29.10 12.54 -5.22
C VAL A 102 -29.15 11.04 -4.97
N GLN A 103 -30.29 10.55 -4.51
CA GLN A 103 -30.59 9.13 -4.36
C GLN A 103 -32.08 8.90 -4.55
N ILE A 104 -32.45 7.73 -5.05
CA ILE A 104 -33.82 7.29 -5.29
C ILE A 104 -34.13 6.14 -4.33
N SER A 105 -35.34 6.12 -3.75
CA SER A 105 -35.78 4.99 -2.93
C SER A 105 -35.93 3.74 -3.79
N LYS A 106 -35.72 2.56 -3.21
CA LYS A 106 -35.73 1.27 -3.94
C LYS A 106 -37.02 1.01 -4.71
N ASP A 107 -38.16 1.49 -4.20
CA ASP A 107 -39.47 1.38 -4.84
C ASP A 107 -39.70 2.43 -5.95
N GLY A 108 -38.78 3.37 -6.16
CA GLY A 108 -38.89 4.47 -7.12
C GLY A 108 -39.92 5.54 -6.75
N ALA A 109 -40.51 5.48 -5.55
CA ALA A 109 -41.55 6.42 -5.13
C ALA A 109 -40.97 7.77 -4.68
N LEU A 110 -39.78 7.77 -4.10
CA LEU A 110 -39.15 8.96 -3.53
C LEU A 110 -37.79 9.23 -4.19
N ALA A 111 -37.44 10.51 -4.25
CA ALA A 111 -36.07 10.95 -4.48
C ALA A 111 -35.64 11.86 -3.32
N ALA A 112 -34.38 11.79 -2.95
CA ALA A 112 -33.75 12.73 -2.03
C ALA A 112 -32.63 13.46 -2.74
N THR A 113 -32.49 14.76 -2.46
CA THR A 113 -31.46 15.63 -3.05
C THR A 113 -30.91 16.56 -1.99
N ALA A 114 -29.63 16.89 -2.06
CA ALA A 114 -29.05 17.78 -1.07
C ALA A 114 -27.94 18.66 -1.63
N GLY A 115 -27.81 19.86 -1.05
CA GLY A 115 -26.90 20.90 -1.54
C GLY A 115 -25.91 21.41 -0.51
N TYR A 116 -25.28 22.54 -0.87
CA TYR A 116 -24.25 23.24 -0.09
C TYR A 116 -24.80 23.84 1.22
N ASP A 117 -26.06 24.26 1.20
CA ASP A 117 -26.71 25.05 2.24
C ASP A 117 -27.26 24.21 3.42
N GLY A 118 -26.97 22.92 3.44
CA GLY A 118 -27.50 21.99 4.45
C GLY A 118 -28.94 21.56 4.19
N LEU A 119 -29.56 22.05 3.11
CA LEU A 119 -30.91 21.68 2.73
C LEU A 119 -30.91 20.30 2.08
N VAL A 120 -31.71 19.41 2.64
CA VAL A 120 -32.09 18.15 2.01
C VAL A 120 -33.56 18.26 1.60
N LYS A 121 -33.86 18.01 0.34
CA LYS A 121 -35.24 17.94 -0.17
C LYS A 121 -35.60 16.50 -0.46
N LEU A 122 -36.76 16.09 0.05
CA LEU A 122 -37.42 14.84 -0.29
C LEU A 122 -38.54 15.12 -1.28
N TRP A 123 -38.66 14.29 -2.31
CA TRP A 123 -39.60 14.46 -3.41
C TRP A 123 -40.47 13.22 -3.56
N ASP A 124 -41.71 13.43 -3.99
CA ASP A 124 -42.47 12.41 -4.71
C ASP A 124 -41.92 12.37 -6.15
N LEU A 125 -41.25 11.27 -6.51
CA LEU A 125 -40.54 11.18 -7.78
C LEU A 125 -41.50 11.06 -8.98
N PRO A 126 -42.54 10.21 -8.98
CA PRO A 126 -43.52 10.15 -10.07
C PRO A 126 -44.20 11.50 -10.33
N ALA A 127 -44.64 12.20 -9.27
CA ALA A 127 -45.28 13.51 -9.38
C ALA A 127 -44.28 14.65 -9.63
N LYS A 128 -42.97 14.42 -9.45
CA LYS A 128 -41.91 15.43 -9.47
C LYS A 128 -42.22 16.61 -8.53
N ALA A 129 -42.80 16.30 -7.37
CA ALA A 129 -43.30 17.29 -6.41
C ALA A 129 -42.51 17.25 -5.11
N GLY A 130 -42.27 18.42 -4.52
CA GLY A 130 -41.62 18.51 -3.21
C GLY A 130 -42.50 17.90 -2.12
N LYS A 131 -41.92 17.01 -1.31
CA LYS A 131 -42.59 16.35 -0.19
C LYS A 131 -42.20 17.00 1.13
N HIS A 132 -40.91 17.05 1.44
CA HIS A 132 -40.38 17.62 2.69
C HIS A 132 -39.08 18.39 2.48
N ASP A 133 -38.90 19.46 3.26
CA ASP A 133 -37.67 20.23 3.38
C ASP A 133 -37.01 19.92 4.73
N LEU A 134 -35.90 19.20 4.71
CA LEU A 134 -35.21 18.74 5.92
C LEU A 134 -33.99 19.64 6.18
N ARG A 135 -33.98 20.30 7.34
CA ARG A 135 -32.94 21.28 7.73
C ARG A 135 -32.39 20.95 9.11
N LYS A 136 -31.14 20.49 9.14
CA LYS A 136 -30.39 20.24 10.39
C LYS A 136 -28.90 20.49 10.22
N HIS A 137 -28.35 20.06 9.09
CA HIS A 137 -26.92 20.16 8.82
C HIS A 137 -26.44 21.60 8.73
N LYS A 138 -25.23 21.84 9.21
CA LYS A 138 -24.52 23.13 9.09
C LYS A 138 -23.49 23.02 7.97
N GLY A 139 -23.86 23.43 6.76
CA GLY A 139 -23.00 23.32 5.58
C GLY A 139 -23.38 22.14 4.70
N TRP A 140 -22.44 21.60 3.92
CA TRP A 140 -22.81 20.77 2.78
C TRP A 140 -23.29 19.41 3.25
N VAL A 141 -24.27 18.87 2.54
CA VAL A 141 -24.65 17.47 2.67
C VAL A 141 -24.04 16.72 1.50
N ARG A 142 -23.07 15.85 1.80
CA ARG A 142 -22.20 15.21 0.81
C ARG A 142 -22.78 13.91 0.26
N SER A 143 -23.61 13.22 1.04
CA SER A 143 -24.11 11.90 0.70
C SER A 143 -25.48 11.63 1.34
N LEU A 144 -26.28 10.81 0.65
CA LEU A 144 -27.65 10.44 0.97
C LEU A 144 -27.78 8.93 0.83
N ALA A 145 -28.56 8.28 1.68
CA ALA A 145 -28.88 6.86 1.53
C ALA A 145 -30.27 6.56 2.08
N PHE A 146 -31.15 5.99 1.26
CA PHE A 146 -32.41 5.43 1.75
C PHE A 146 -32.18 4.08 2.45
N SER A 147 -32.98 3.79 3.47
CA SER A 147 -33.10 2.41 3.94
C SER A 147 -33.73 1.53 2.85
N PRO A 148 -33.45 0.21 2.82
CA PRO A 148 -33.96 -0.68 1.76
C PRO A 148 -35.48 -0.75 1.67
N ASP A 149 -36.19 -0.47 2.76
CA ASP A 149 -37.64 -0.39 2.85
C ASP A 149 -38.21 1.01 2.51
N GLY A 150 -37.34 1.99 2.24
CA GLY A 150 -37.70 3.37 1.91
C GLY A 150 -38.23 4.20 3.08
N THR A 151 -38.32 3.66 4.30
CA THR A 151 -38.94 4.34 5.44
C THR A 151 -38.03 5.35 6.13
N LYS A 152 -36.71 5.25 5.91
CA LYS A 152 -35.69 6.13 6.48
C LYS A 152 -34.80 6.71 5.39
N LEU A 153 -34.30 7.92 5.65
CA LEU A 153 -33.23 8.54 4.87
C LEU A 153 -32.08 8.91 5.82
N ALA A 154 -30.87 8.48 5.49
CA ALA A 154 -29.64 8.95 6.14
C ALA A 154 -29.00 10.08 5.32
N THR A 155 -28.55 11.13 6.00
CA THR A 155 -27.91 12.30 5.39
C THR A 155 -26.57 12.56 6.07
N ALA A 156 -25.49 12.71 5.29
CA ALA A 156 -24.13 12.90 5.79
C ALA A 156 -23.65 14.34 5.54
N GLY A 157 -23.27 15.04 6.60
CA GLY A 157 -22.92 16.46 6.56
C GLY A 157 -21.45 16.78 6.79
N GLU A 158 -21.02 17.96 6.32
CA GLU A 158 -19.70 18.52 6.63
C GLU A 158 -19.50 18.88 8.10
N ASP A 159 -20.59 18.99 8.85
CA ASP A 159 -20.58 19.21 10.30
C ASP A 159 -20.18 17.97 11.12
N GLY A 160 -19.77 16.88 10.45
CA GLY A 160 -19.33 15.64 11.09
C GLY A 160 -20.48 14.76 11.58
N THR A 161 -21.72 15.11 11.25
CA THR A 161 -22.90 14.38 11.69
C THR A 161 -23.56 13.55 10.58
N VAL A 162 -24.26 12.51 10.99
CA VAL A 162 -25.25 11.81 10.18
C VAL A 162 -26.62 11.96 10.83
N VAL A 163 -27.61 12.37 10.04
CA VAL A 163 -28.99 12.52 10.50
C VAL A 163 -29.88 11.48 9.82
N LEU A 164 -30.69 10.80 10.62
CA LEU A 164 -31.72 9.86 10.18
C LEU A 164 -33.08 10.53 10.22
N TRP A 165 -33.80 10.44 9.10
CA TRP A 165 -35.10 11.06 8.89
C TRP A 165 -36.15 9.99 8.62
N ASN A 166 -37.38 10.22 9.09
CA ASN A 166 -38.54 9.46 8.67
C ASN A 166 -39.06 10.04 7.34
N THR A 167 -39.16 9.21 6.31
CA THR A 167 -39.53 9.66 4.95
C THR A 167 -41.03 9.94 4.80
N ALA A 168 -41.86 9.47 5.73
CA ALA A 168 -43.30 9.71 5.71
C ALA A 168 -43.64 11.13 6.15
N ASP A 169 -43.12 11.57 7.29
CA ASP A 169 -43.46 12.85 7.95
C ASP A 169 -42.32 13.88 7.93
N GLY A 170 -41.13 13.53 7.44
CA GLY A 170 -39.97 14.40 7.36
C GLY A 170 -39.33 14.71 8.72
N GLN A 171 -39.71 13.98 9.78
CA GLN A 171 -39.18 14.23 11.12
C GLN A 171 -37.81 13.58 11.33
N GLU A 172 -36.97 14.25 12.11
CA GLU A 172 -35.71 13.68 12.58
C GLU A 172 -36.00 12.49 13.52
N ILE A 173 -35.46 11.32 13.18
CA ILE A 173 -35.47 10.13 14.04
C ILE A 173 -34.29 10.22 15.02
N LYS A 174 -33.09 10.53 14.49
CA LYS A 174 -31.86 10.55 15.27
C LYS A 174 -30.75 11.33 14.57
N THR A 175 -29.88 11.96 15.36
CA THR A 175 -28.60 12.53 14.91
C THR A 175 -27.45 11.80 15.58
N VAL A 176 -26.40 11.49 14.82
CA VAL A 176 -25.17 10.84 15.27
C VAL A 176 -23.98 11.74 14.95
N ALA A 177 -23.15 12.06 15.94
CA ALA A 177 -21.84 12.68 15.73
C ALA A 177 -20.86 11.59 15.26
N ALA A 178 -20.86 11.34 13.96
CA ALA A 178 -20.23 10.15 13.39
C ALA A 178 -18.71 10.28 13.33
N HIS A 179 -18.20 11.42 12.86
CA HIS A 179 -16.77 11.63 12.62
C HIS A 179 -16.29 12.97 13.22
N ALA A 180 -14.99 13.07 13.49
CA ALA A 180 -14.37 14.30 14.00
C ALA A 180 -14.19 15.39 12.93
N GLY A 181 -14.38 15.04 11.66
CA GLY A 181 -14.40 15.94 10.51
C GLY A 181 -15.58 15.64 9.58
N PRO A 182 -15.62 16.20 8.37
CA PRO A 182 -16.73 16.02 7.43
C PRO A 182 -17.11 14.56 7.21
N VAL A 183 -18.41 14.23 7.25
CA VAL A 183 -18.92 12.94 6.78
C VAL A 183 -19.21 13.09 5.30
N THR A 184 -18.49 12.36 4.47
CA THR A 184 -18.50 12.49 3.02
C THR A 184 -19.27 11.37 2.32
N ALA A 185 -19.45 10.24 2.99
CA ALA A 185 -20.17 9.09 2.46
C ALA A 185 -21.06 8.43 3.51
N VAL A 186 -22.25 8.00 3.11
CA VAL A 186 -23.15 7.16 3.92
C VAL A 186 -23.81 6.10 3.05
N ALA A 187 -24.00 4.89 3.58
CA ALA A 187 -24.69 3.81 2.91
C ALA A 187 -25.43 2.91 3.91
N PHE A 188 -26.66 2.51 3.59
CA PHE A 188 -27.35 1.42 4.30
C PHE A 188 -26.89 0.06 3.77
N SER A 189 -26.77 -0.92 4.66
CA SER A 189 -26.65 -2.32 4.26
C SER A 189 -27.96 -2.79 3.58
N PRO A 190 -27.91 -3.76 2.65
CA PRO A 190 -29.09 -4.22 1.92
C PRO A 190 -30.20 -4.82 2.81
N ASP A 191 -29.85 -5.30 4.01
CA ASP A 191 -30.80 -5.77 5.03
C ASP A 191 -31.37 -4.64 5.91
N GLY A 192 -30.84 -3.41 5.78
CA GLY A 192 -31.24 -2.23 6.54
C GLY A 192 -30.75 -2.19 7.99
N ALA A 193 -29.99 -3.20 8.45
CA ALA A 193 -29.59 -3.33 9.84
C ALA A 193 -28.38 -2.46 10.22
N THR A 194 -27.54 -2.10 9.24
CA THR A 194 -26.28 -1.38 9.46
C THR A 194 -26.19 -0.16 8.55
N ILE A 195 -25.67 0.94 9.09
CA ILE A 195 -25.26 2.11 8.31
C ILE A 195 -23.74 2.16 8.31
N ALA A 196 -23.11 2.27 7.15
CA ALA A 196 -21.70 2.60 7.02
C ALA A 196 -21.53 4.09 6.74
N THR A 197 -20.58 4.74 7.40
CA THR A 197 -20.25 6.15 7.20
C THR A 197 -18.76 6.29 6.95
N GLY A 198 -18.38 7.19 6.04
CA GLY A 198 -16.99 7.51 5.72
C GLY A 198 -16.77 9.01 5.87
N GLY A 199 -15.61 9.41 6.39
CA GLY A 199 -15.33 10.82 6.66
C GLY A 199 -13.88 11.24 6.52
N GLY A 200 -13.64 12.51 6.86
CA GLY A 200 -12.33 13.16 6.81
C GLY A 200 -11.33 12.66 7.86
N ASP A 201 -11.79 11.88 8.85
CA ASP A 201 -10.94 11.19 9.82
C ASP A 201 -10.34 9.88 9.29
N LYS A 202 -10.56 9.57 8.00
CA LYS A 202 -9.97 8.44 7.26
C LYS A 202 -10.53 7.08 7.68
N LEU A 203 -11.65 7.07 8.41
CA LEU A 203 -12.29 5.85 8.89
C LEU A 203 -13.57 5.56 8.12
N VAL A 204 -13.87 4.27 7.97
CA VAL A 204 -15.25 3.82 7.82
C VAL A 204 -15.77 3.47 9.21
N LYS A 205 -16.92 3.99 9.62
CA LYS A 205 -17.60 3.57 10.85
C LYS A 205 -18.91 2.85 10.54
N LEU A 206 -19.22 1.84 11.34
CA LEU A 206 -20.41 1.02 11.20
C LEU A 206 -21.35 1.31 12.37
N TRP A 207 -22.62 1.52 12.08
CA TRP A 207 -23.64 1.90 13.06
C TRP A 207 -24.81 0.95 12.97
N ASN A 208 -25.41 0.60 14.11
CA ASN A 208 -26.70 -0.06 14.14
C ASN A 208 -27.79 0.93 13.71
N ALA A 209 -28.54 0.59 12.66
CA ALA A 209 -29.55 1.48 12.09
C ALA A 209 -30.76 1.71 13.01
N ALA A 210 -31.04 0.79 13.93
CA ALA A 210 -32.21 0.86 14.81
C ALA A 210 -31.98 1.81 16.00
N ASP A 211 -30.81 1.74 16.63
CA ASP A 211 -30.50 2.49 17.85
C ASP A 211 -29.35 3.49 17.68
N GLY A 212 -28.68 3.55 16.53
CA GLY A 212 -27.56 4.46 16.26
C GLY A 212 -26.28 4.17 17.05
N ALA A 213 -26.14 2.99 17.65
CA ALA A 213 -24.93 2.60 18.35
C ALA A 213 -23.78 2.27 17.36
N GLU A 214 -22.55 2.70 17.68
CA GLU A 214 -21.36 2.32 16.90
C GLU A 214 -21.09 0.81 17.09
N LYS A 215 -21.11 0.05 15.97
CA LYS A 215 -20.83 -1.39 15.92
C LYS A 215 -19.34 -1.69 15.73
N GLY A 216 -18.61 -0.76 15.12
CA GLY A 216 -17.20 -0.92 14.83
C GLY A 216 -16.70 0.07 13.79
N LYS A 217 -15.42 -0.06 13.44
CA LYS A 217 -14.74 0.78 12.46
C LYS A 217 -13.81 -0.04 11.58
N LEU A 218 -13.61 0.41 10.35
CA LEU A 218 -12.68 -0.16 9.38
C LEU A 218 -11.53 0.83 9.19
N GLU A 219 -10.32 0.37 9.48
CA GLU A 219 -9.09 1.17 9.47
C GLU A 219 -8.20 0.75 8.30
N GLY A 220 -7.48 1.71 7.71
CA GLY A 220 -6.46 1.42 6.71
C GLY A 220 -6.35 2.45 5.58
N HIS A 221 -7.35 3.31 5.39
CA HIS A 221 -7.27 4.41 4.43
C HIS A 221 -6.21 5.44 4.87
N GLY A 222 -5.42 5.93 3.91
CA GLY A 222 -4.36 6.91 4.15
C GLY A 222 -4.84 8.36 4.20
N ASP A 223 -6.06 8.62 3.70
CA ASP A 223 -6.66 9.94 3.56
C ASP A 223 -8.20 9.88 3.62
N ALA A 224 -8.85 11.04 3.52
CA ALA A 224 -10.30 11.19 3.61
C ALA A 224 -11.06 10.28 2.64
N LEU A 225 -12.16 9.70 3.10
CA LEU A 225 -13.04 8.91 2.25
C LEU A 225 -13.95 9.82 1.42
N TRP A 226 -14.45 9.31 0.31
CA TRP A 226 -15.38 10.02 -0.59
C TRP A 226 -16.56 9.18 -1.05
N SER A 227 -16.44 7.85 -1.05
CA SER A 227 -17.51 6.98 -1.52
C SER A 227 -17.57 5.67 -0.75
N LEU A 228 -18.79 5.18 -0.54
CA LEU A 228 -19.10 3.90 0.07
C LEU A 228 -20.21 3.22 -0.74
N ALA A 229 -20.05 1.92 -0.98
CA ALA A 229 -21.08 1.10 -1.60
C ALA A 229 -21.07 -0.30 -0.98
N TYR A 230 -22.23 -0.80 -0.57
CA TYR A 230 -22.41 -2.21 -0.24
C TYR A 230 -22.57 -3.03 -1.52
N SER A 231 -22.08 -4.27 -1.53
CA SER A 231 -22.47 -5.22 -2.57
C SER A 231 -23.97 -5.53 -2.46
N PRO A 232 -24.64 -5.93 -3.56
CA PRO A 232 -26.08 -6.20 -3.56
C PRO A 232 -26.52 -7.28 -2.54
N ASP A 233 -25.67 -8.27 -2.28
CA ASP A 233 -25.88 -9.32 -1.29
C ASP A 233 -25.54 -8.91 0.16
N GLY A 234 -24.95 -7.72 0.34
CA GLY A 234 -24.53 -7.17 1.63
C GLY A 234 -23.28 -7.83 2.22
N SER A 235 -22.64 -8.77 1.53
CA SER A 235 -21.47 -9.50 2.05
C SER A 235 -20.17 -8.70 1.98
N ARG A 236 -20.14 -7.65 1.14
CA ARG A 236 -18.97 -6.81 0.90
C ARG A 236 -19.32 -5.32 1.02
N LEU A 237 -18.31 -4.53 1.38
CA LEU A 237 -18.34 -3.07 1.32
C LEU A 237 -17.13 -2.61 0.50
N ALA A 238 -17.34 -1.66 -0.40
CA ALA A 238 -16.28 -0.94 -1.09
C ALA A 238 -16.19 0.49 -0.55
N SER A 239 -14.97 0.96 -0.32
CA SER A 239 -14.70 2.34 0.07
C SER A 239 -13.65 2.98 -0.83
N GLY A 240 -13.96 4.16 -1.38
CA GLY A 240 -13.04 4.96 -2.19
C GLY A 240 -12.62 6.22 -1.46
N GLY A 241 -11.35 6.62 -1.59
CA GLY A 241 -10.80 7.76 -0.86
C GLY A 241 -9.82 8.65 -1.65
N ALA A 242 -9.44 9.74 -1.00
CA ALA A 242 -8.44 10.71 -1.46
C ALA A 242 -7.01 10.13 -1.48
N ASP A 243 -6.80 8.99 -0.81
CA ASP A 243 -5.55 8.23 -0.88
C ASP A 243 -5.36 7.51 -2.23
N ARG A 244 -6.31 7.68 -3.16
CA ARG A 244 -6.30 7.16 -4.53
C ARG A 244 -6.49 5.65 -4.60
N THR A 245 -7.02 5.07 -3.53
CA THR A 245 -7.26 3.63 -3.43
C THR A 245 -8.74 3.33 -3.24
N ILE A 246 -9.10 2.10 -3.60
CA ILE A 246 -10.38 1.50 -3.22
C ILE A 246 -10.05 0.33 -2.30
N LYS A 247 -10.71 0.27 -1.14
CA LYS A 247 -10.59 -0.87 -0.22
C LYS A 247 -11.87 -1.69 -0.24
N LEU A 248 -11.69 -3.01 -0.21
CA LEU A 248 -12.77 -3.98 -0.19
C LEU A 248 -12.76 -4.72 1.15
N TRP A 249 -13.92 -4.72 1.79
CA TRP A 249 -14.11 -5.24 3.15
C TRP A 249 -15.14 -6.35 3.13
N THR A 250 -14.92 -7.38 3.94
CA THR A 250 -15.93 -8.38 4.27
C THR A 250 -16.78 -7.85 5.41
N THR A 251 -18.10 -7.80 5.23
CA THR A 251 -18.99 -7.13 6.20
C THR A 251 -19.19 -7.95 7.48
N SER A 252 -19.15 -9.29 7.38
CA SER A 252 -19.37 -10.18 8.52
C SER A 252 -18.29 -10.14 9.59
N ASP A 253 -17.04 -9.86 9.19
CA ASP A 253 -15.89 -9.80 10.11
C ASP A 253 -15.13 -8.48 10.08
N SER A 254 -15.58 -7.51 9.26
CA SER A 254 -15.00 -6.18 9.15
C SER A 254 -13.52 -6.17 8.73
N LYS A 255 -13.08 -7.20 7.98
CA LYS A 255 -11.69 -7.28 7.50
C LYS A 255 -11.53 -6.82 6.07
N GLU A 256 -10.45 -6.10 5.81
CA GLU A 256 -9.99 -5.81 4.46
C GLU A 256 -9.54 -7.11 3.78
N PHE A 257 -10.05 -7.41 2.59
CA PHE A 257 -9.60 -8.55 1.78
C PHE A 257 -8.88 -8.15 0.48
N ALA A 258 -8.95 -6.86 0.11
CA ALA A 258 -8.20 -6.29 -1.02
C ALA A 258 -8.08 -4.76 -0.91
N THR A 259 -6.93 -4.23 -1.37
CA THR A 259 -6.76 -2.82 -1.75
C THR A 259 -6.52 -2.75 -3.26
N LEU A 260 -7.41 -2.10 -3.99
CA LEU A 260 -7.29 -1.85 -5.42
C LEU A 260 -6.55 -0.52 -5.65
N LYS A 261 -5.48 -0.57 -6.44
CA LYS A 261 -4.62 0.57 -6.77
C LYS A 261 -4.59 0.77 -8.28
N GLY A 262 -4.49 2.01 -8.73
CA GLY A 262 -4.36 2.32 -10.15
C GLY A 262 -4.81 3.74 -10.51
N HIS A 263 -5.66 4.36 -9.70
CA HIS A 263 -6.00 5.78 -9.84
C HIS A 263 -4.81 6.68 -9.45
N LYS A 264 -4.72 7.81 -10.14
CA LYS A 264 -3.65 8.81 -9.97
C LYS A 264 -4.10 10.00 -9.11
N ASP A 265 -5.39 10.12 -8.85
CA ASP A 265 -6.02 11.15 -8.02
C ASP A 265 -7.20 10.56 -7.22
N TRP A 266 -7.94 11.39 -6.48
CA TRP A 266 -8.99 10.96 -5.55
C TRP A 266 -10.02 10.07 -6.22
N VAL A 267 -10.43 9.00 -5.54
CA VAL A 267 -11.54 8.16 -5.98
C VAL A 267 -12.82 8.76 -5.42
N THR A 268 -13.64 9.36 -6.29
CA THR A 268 -14.82 10.13 -5.88
C THR A 268 -16.08 9.29 -5.81
N SER A 269 -16.14 8.16 -6.53
CA SER A 269 -17.32 7.33 -6.63
C SER A 269 -16.95 5.88 -6.91
N VAL A 270 -17.63 4.97 -6.23
CA VAL A 270 -17.60 3.53 -6.49
C VAL A 270 -19.01 2.97 -6.55
N ALA A 271 -19.25 1.99 -7.43
CA ALA A 271 -20.52 1.29 -7.53
C ALA A 271 -20.31 -0.18 -7.90
N PHE A 272 -21.06 -1.08 -7.29
CA PHE A 272 -21.08 -2.51 -7.64
C PHE A 272 -22.01 -2.75 -8.83
N SER A 273 -21.68 -3.74 -9.65
CA SER A 273 -22.65 -4.34 -10.58
C SER A 273 -23.77 -5.06 -9.83
N ALA A 274 -24.91 -5.29 -10.48
CA ALA A 274 -26.08 -5.92 -9.87
C ALA A 274 -25.81 -7.35 -9.35
N ASP A 275 -24.85 -8.05 -9.94
CA ASP A 275 -24.39 -9.37 -9.48
C ASP A 275 -23.28 -9.31 -8.40
N GLY A 276 -22.76 -8.13 -8.09
CA GLY A 276 -21.67 -7.91 -7.13
C GLY A 276 -20.30 -8.45 -7.55
N THR A 277 -20.13 -8.92 -8.79
CA THR A 277 -18.87 -9.50 -9.28
C THR A 277 -17.90 -8.43 -9.79
N ARG A 278 -18.43 -7.27 -10.22
CA ARG A 278 -17.65 -6.14 -10.72
C ARG A 278 -17.86 -4.90 -9.87
N LEU A 279 -16.87 -4.02 -9.92
CA LEU A 279 -16.94 -2.68 -9.38
C LEU A 279 -16.55 -1.69 -10.49
N VAL A 280 -17.22 -0.55 -10.54
CA VAL A 280 -16.78 0.61 -11.32
C VAL A 280 -16.37 1.73 -10.38
N SER A 281 -15.33 2.48 -10.74
CA SER A 281 -14.87 3.64 -9.99
C SER A 281 -14.60 4.84 -10.89
N GLY A 282 -14.93 6.02 -10.38
CA GLY A 282 -14.61 7.32 -10.98
C GLY A 282 -13.59 8.07 -10.14
N SER A 283 -12.74 8.86 -10.80
CA SER A 283 -11.69 9.64 -10.14
C SER A 283 -11.47 11.02 -10.75
N LEU A 284 -10.91 11.91 -9.95
CA LEU A 284 -10.46 13.23 -10.39
C LEU A 284 -9.35 13.17 -11.46
N ASP A 285 -8.68 12.02 -11.61
CA ASP A 285 -7.71 11.78 -12.69
C ASP A 285 -8.36 11.61 -14.08
N GLY A 286 -9.69 11.66 -14.15
CA GLY A 286 -10.49 11.50 -15.36
C GLY A 286 -10.73 10.05 -15.76
N ALA A 287 -10.16 9.07 -15.06
CA ALA A 287 -10.34 7.67 -15.39
C ALA A 287 -11.65 7.11 -14.81
N VAL A 288 -12.32 6.29 -15.63
CA VAL A 288 -13.34 5.34 -15.18
C VAL A 288 -12.71 3.96 -15.24
N LYS A 289 -12.53 3.30 -14.09
CA LYS A 289 -11.91 1.98 -14.00
C LYS A 289 -12.94 0.93 -13.63
N PHE A 290 -12.78 -0.25 -14.22
CA PHE A 290 -13.55 -1.45 -13.88
C PHE A 290 -12.65 -2.42 -13.14
N TRP A 291 -13.22 -3.12 -12.17
CA TRP A 291 -12.50 -4.05 -11.32
C TRP A 291 -13.25 -5.36 -11.23
N ASP A 292 -12.50 -6.44 -11.25
CA ASP A 292 -13.00 -7.74 -10.83
C ASP A 292 -12.84 -7.87 -9.32
N VAL A 293 -13.96 -8.06 -8.61
CA VAL A 293 -13.97 -8.10 -7.15
C VAL A 293 -13.33 -9.41 -6.64
N ASN A 294 -13.50 -10.51 -7.38
CA ASN A 294 -12.98 -11.82 -6.98
C ASN A 294 -11.50 -11.97 -7.34
N ALA A 295 -11.10 -11.55 -8.53
CA ALA A 295 -9.71 -11.55 -8.99
C ALA A 295 -8.88 -10.40 -8.39
N LYS A 296 -9.52 -9.41 -7.75
CA LYS A 296 -8.88 -8.26 -7.09
C LYS A 296 -8.02 -7.45 -8.05
N GLY A 297 -8.45 -7.36 -9.30
CA GLY A 297 -7.65 -6.83 -10.41
C GLY A 297 -8.44 -5.84 -11.26
N GLU A 298 -7.70 -4.92 -11.87
CA GLU A 298 -8.26 -3.99 -12.85
C GLU A 298 -8.64 -4.73 -14.14
N GLN A 299 -9.77 -4.36 -14.73
CA GLN A 299 -10.24 -4.81 -16.03
C GLN A 299 -10.03 -3.72 -17.09
N GLU A 300 -10.05 -4.10 -18.36
CA GLU A 300 -10.08 -3.15 -19.48
C GLU A 300 -11.27 -2.19 -19.31
N GLY A 301 -10.95 -0.90 -19.21
CA GLY A 301 -11.91 0.19 -19.07
C GLY A 301 -11.95 1.09 -20.32
N PRO A 302 -12.88 2.06 -20.34
CA PRO A 302 -12.91 3.08 -21.39
C PRO A 302 -11.65 3.97 -21.34
N PRO A 303 -11.35 4.70 -22.43
CA PRO A 303 -10.38 5.79 -22.38
C PRO A 303 -10.74 6.82 -21.30
N ALA A 304 -9.72 7.42 -20.68
CA ALA A 304 -9.92 8.46 -19.68
C ALA A 304 -10.66 9.68 -20.27
N GLU A 305 -11.52 10.27 -19.46
CA GLU A 305 -12.19 11.53 -19.75
C GLU A 305 -11.19 12.69 -19.75
N LYS A 306 -11.49 13.74 -20.51
CA LYS A 306 -10.71 14.98 -20.49
C LYS A 306 -10.99 15.85 -19.26
N SER A 307 -11.84 15.38 -18.35
CA SER A 307 -12.35 16.12 -17.21
C SER A 307 -12.48 15.18 -16.01
N SER A 308 -12.47 15.75 -14.80
CA SER A 308 -12.65 14.98 -13.57
C SER A 308 -13.99 14.24 -13.56
N VAL A 309 -13.94 12.95 -13.23
CA VAL A 309 -15.13 12.11 -13.03
C VAL A 309 -15.55 12.24 -11.58
N TRP A 310 -16.83 12.53 -11.35
CA TRP A 310 -17.38 12.75 -10.01
C TRP A 310 -18.30 11.63 -9.56
N CYS A 311 -19.17 11.13 -10.45
CA CYS A 311 -20.02 9.99 -10.17
C CYS A 311 -19.97 8.96 -11.29
N VAL A 312 -20.04 7.70 -10.89
CA VAL A 312 -20.27 6.56 -11.76
C VAL A 312 -21.37 5.69 -11.15
N THR A 313 -22.26 5.17 -11.99
CA THR A 313 -23.26 4.20 -11.54
C THR A 313 -23.65 3.26 -12.67
N PHE A 314 -23.81 1.98 -12.37
CA PHE A 314 -24.32 1.01 -13.33
C PHE A 314 -25.80 1.27 -13.62
N SER A 315 -26.24 1.04 -14.86
CA SER A 315 -27.66 0.81 -15.10
C SER A 315 -28.08 -0.48 -14.38
N PRO A 316 -29.34 -0.61 -13.92
CA PRO A 316 -29.76 -1.81 -13.18
C PRO A 316 -29.64 -3.13 -13.94
N ASP A 317 -29.54 -3.08 -15.27
CA ASP A 317 -29.29 -4.24 -16.13
C ASP A 317 -27.81 -4.50 -16.44
N ASP A 318 -26.91 -3.73 -15.79
CA ASP A 318 -25.45 -3.73 -15.94
C ASP A 318 -24.93 -3.49 -17.37
N LYS A 319 -25.79 -3.15 -18.34
CA LYS A 319 -25.37 -2.96 -19.74
C LYS A 319 -24.67 -1.63 -19.97
N ASN A 320 -24.97 -0.64 -19.16
CA ASN A 320 -24.42 0.71 -19.28
C ASN A 320 -23.87 1.19 -17.94
N VAL A 321 -22.96 2.15 -18.02
CA VAL A 321 -22.53 2.96 -16.88
C VAL A 321 -22.82 4.41 -17.20
N PHE A 322 -23.49 5.09 -16.29
CA PHE A 322 -23.57 6.54 -16.30
C PHE A 322 -22.29 7.12 -15.71
N VAL A 323 -21.72 8.11 -16.38
CA VAL A 323 -20.50 8.82 -15.98
C VAL A 323 -20.82 10.32 -15.90
N GLY A 324 -20.74 10.88 -14.70
CA GLY A 324 -20.88 12.31 -14.46
C GLY A 324 -19.52 12.99 -14.30
N THR A 325 -19.31 14.09 -15.01
CA THR A 325 -18.06 14.86 -15.01
C THR A 325 -18.33 16.37 -14.86
N HIS A 326 -17.27 17.16 -14.70
CA HIS A 326 -17.36 18.62 -14.84
C HIS A 326 -17.67 19.09 -16.28
N ALA A 327 -17.61 18.21 -17.28
CA ALA A 327 -18.01 18.51 -18.66
C ALA A 327 -19.46 18.07 -18.96
N GLY A 328 -20.15 17.46 -18.00
CA GLY A 328 -21.49 16.91 -18.16
C GLY A 328 -21.58 15.40 -17.90
N GLY A 329 -22.76 14.85 -18.13
CA GLY A 329 -23.05 13.42 -17.98
C GLY A 329 -23.06 12.69 -19.32
N LYS A 330 -22.73 11.40 -19.30
CA LYS A 330 -22.90 10.53 -20.48
C LYS A 330 -23.12 9.09 -20.08
N LEU A 331 -23.65 8.32 -21.01
CA LEU A 331 -23.74 6.87 -20.91
C LEU A 331 -22.60 6.24 -21.72
N ILE A 332 -21.97 5.24 -21.13
CA ILE A 332 -21.05 4.35 -21.83
C ILE A 332 -21.59 2.93 -21.72
N ALA A 333 -21.35 2.11 -22.75
CA ALA A 333 -21.61 0.69 -22.65
C ALA A 333 -20.63 0.08 -21.64
N THR A 334 -21.11 -0.84 -20.81
CA THR A 334 -20.27 -1.58 -19.88
C THR A 334 -19.24 -2.39 -20.67
N PRO A 335 -17.93 -2.13 -20.52
CA PRO A 335 -16.90 -2.89 -21.23
C PRO A 335 -16.97 -4.37 -20.89
N ALA A 336 -16.63 -5.21 -21.87
CA ALA A 336 -16.53 -6.65 -21.68
C ALA A 336 -15.52 -6.95 -20.56
N ALA A 337 -15.87 -7.90 -19.68
CA ALA A 337 -15.00 -8.27 -18.57
C ALA A 337 -13.72 -8.92 -19.10
N LYS A 338 -12.60 -8.20 -18.98
CA LYS A 338 -11.28 -8.67 -19.37
C LYS A 338 -10.23 -8.09 -18.44
N LEU A 339 -9.58 -8.94 -17.65
CA LEU A 339 -8.54 -8.53 -16.72
C LEU A 339 -7.34 -7.96 -17.48
N LEU A 340 -6.81 -6.85 -16.97
CA LEU A 340 -5.52 -6.35 -17.42
C LEU A 340 -4.44 -7.38 -17.05
N PRO A 341 -3.41 -7.55 -17.90
CA PRO A 341 -2.28 -8.38 -17.53
C PRO A 341 -1.66 -7.86 -16.24
N PRO A 342 -1.15 -8.75 -15.36
CA PRO A 342 -0.45 -8.30 -14.17
C PRO A 342 0.69 -7.36 -14.59
N PRO A 343 0.96 -6.29 -13.81
CA PRO A 343 2.05 -5.40 -14.11
C PRO A 343 3.34 -6.23 -14.28
N PRO A 344 4.21 -5.86 -15.25
CA PRO A 344 5.46 -6.57 -15.43
C PRO A 344 6.21 -6.61 -14.09
N PRO A 345 6.85 -7.73 -13.75
CA PRO A 345 7.63 -7.81 -12.53
C PRO A 345 8.59 -6.62 -12.48
N PRO A 346 8.76 -5.97 -11.32
CA PRO A 346 9.70 -4.87 -11.20
C PRO A 346 11.06 -5.33 -11.75
N PRO A 347 11.80 -4.45 -12.45
CA PRO A 347 13.11 -4.81 -12.96
C PRO A 347 13.93 -5.40 -11.82
N ALA A 348 14.63 -6.50 -12.12
CA ALA A 348 15.50 -7.14 -11.14
C ALA A 348 16.36 -6.05 -10.49
N PRO A 349 16.47 -6.02 -9.14
CA PRO A 349 17.38 -5.10 -8.47
C PRO A 349 18.74 -5.16 -9.17
N PRO A 350 19.40 -4.02 -9.43
CA PRO A 350 20.75 -4.05 -9.96
C PRO A 350 21.58 -4.99 -9.08
N ALA A 351 22.42 -5.82 -9.71
CA ALA A 351 23.29 -6.74 -8.99
C ALA A 351 23.99 -5.96 -7.87
N PRO A 352 24.04 -6.49 -6.63
CA PRO A 352 24.74 -5.81 -5.54
C PRO A 352 26.14 -5.45 -6.01
N PRO A 353 26.64 -4.22 -5.73
CA PRO A 353 28.03 -3.91 -6.03
C PRO A 353 28.93 -4.97 -5.39
N PRO A 354 30.07 -5.34 -6.03
CA PRO A 354 30.97 -6.33 -5.50
C PRO A 354 31.28 -6.05 -4.02
N GLN A 355 30.91 -6.97 -3.13
CA GLN A 355 31.09 -6.75 -1.70
C GLN A 355 32.58 -6.88 -1.34
N PRO A 356 33.11 -6.03 -0.44
CA PRO A 356 34.44 -6.22 0.10
C PRO A 356 34.58 -7.61 0.73
N THR A 357 35.68 -8.29 0.47
CA THR A 357 35.98 -9.61 1.01
C THR A 357 36.95 -9.50 2.18
N THR A 358 36.68 -10.20 3.28
CA THR A 358 37.58 -10.29 4.44
C THR A 358 38.51 -11.49 4.28
N ALA A 359 39.82 -11.24 4.31
CA ALA A 359 40.86 -12.27 4.27
C ALA A 359 41.59 -12.33 5.62
N VAL A 360 41.60 -13.51 6.25
CA VAL A 360 42.36 -13.75 7.48
C VAL A 360 43.85 -13.75 7.15
N LEU A 361 44.65 -13.05 7.96
CA LEU A 361 46.09 -13.02 7.84
C LEU A 361 46.69 -14.08 8.76
N VAL A 362 47.57 -14.93 8.21
CA VAL A 362 48.36 -15.89 8.99
C VAL A 362 49.77 -15.32 9.11
N PRO A 363 50.18 -14.85 10.30
CA PRO A 363 51.54 -14.36 10.50
C PRO A 363 52.57 -15.46 10.22
N THR A 364 53.68 -15.10 9.59
CA THR A 364 54.83 -15.99 9.39
C THR A 364 55.89 -15.79 10.46
N GLU A 365 55.85 -14.66 11.16
CA GLU A 365 56.78 -14.32 12.23
C GLU A 365 56.08 -13.59 13.37
N PHE A 366 56.50 -13.89 14.61
CA PHE A 366 56.17 -13.17 15.82
C PHE A 366 57.45 -12.86 16.59
N LYS A 367 57.66 -11.59 16.94
CA LYS A 367 58.78 -11.13 17.77
C LYS A 367 58.24 -10.36 18.98
N SER A 368 58.92 -10.52 20.10
CA SER A 368 58.66 -9.76 21.33
C SER A 368 59.96 -9.07 21.76
N ALA A 369 59.88 -7.79 22.13
CA ALA A 369 61.00 -7.04 22.67
C ALA A 369 61.38 -7.48 24.10
N ALA A 370 60.41 -7.98 24.86
CA ALA A 370 60.56 -8.39 26.25
C ALA A 370 60.67 -9.91 26.44
N GLY A 371 60.72 -10.69 25.36
CA GLY A 371 60.98 -12.14 25.37
C GLY A 371 59.76 -13.04 25.58
N ALA A 372 58.54 -12.54 25.32
CA ALA A 372 57.35 -13.39 25.26
C ALA A 372 57.39 -14.32 24.03
N ALA A 373 56.77 -15.49 24.16
CA ALA A 373 56.56 -16.41 23.03
C ALA A 373 55.21 -16.16 22.36
N GLY A 374 55.13 -16.36 21.04
CA GLY A 374 53.89 -16.29 20.27
C GLY A 374 53.70 -17.56 19.44
N ALA A 375 52.74 -18.38 19.81
CA ALA A 375 52.39 -19.59 19.06
C ALA A 375 51.36 -19.25 17.98
N ILE A 376 51.77 -19.37 16.71
CA ILE A 376 50.93 -19.05 15.55
C ILE A 376 50.19 -20.32 15.11
N ALA A 377 48.86 -20.25 15.08
CA ALA A 377 47.98 -21.33 14.62
C ALA A 377 47.63 -21.17 13.12
N ALA A 378 47.23 -22.28 12.50
CA ALA A 378 46.88 -22.32 11.07
C ALA A 378 45.65 -21.47 10.70
N ASP A 379 44.80 -21.16 11.67
CA ASP A 379 43.62 -20.29 11.52
C ASP A 379 43.93 -18.79 11.70
N GLY A 380 45.22 -18.44 11.81
CA GLY A 380 45.72 -17.08 11.92
C GLY A 380 45.75 -16.51 13.34
N PHE A 381 45.28 -17.26 14.36
CA PHE A 381 45.42 -16.83 15.75
C PHE A 381 46.88 -16.95 16.22
N VAL A 382 47.34 -15.94 16.94
CA VAL A 382 48.61 -15.93 17.66
C VAL A 382 48.31 -15.94 19.16
N THR A 383 48.72 -17.01 19.83
CA THR A 383 48.63 -17.12 21.29
C THR A 383 49.93 -16.58 21.89
N VAL A 384 49.86 -15.42 22.52
CA VAL A 384 50.98 -14.80 23.21
C VAL A 384 51.09 -15.36 24.63
N THR A 385 52.28 -15.81 25.01
CA THR A 385 52.58 -16.32 26.35
C THR A 385 53.83 -15.61 26.88
N GLY A 386 53.63 -14.75 27.87
CA GLY A 386 54.68 -13.97 28.53
C GLY A 386 54.14 -13.33 29.80
N ASN A 387 55.01 -12.91 30.71
CA ASN A 387 54.61 -12.40 32.02
C ASN A 387 55.02 -10.95 32.27
N ARG A 388 55.33 -10.19 31.22
CA ARG A 388 55.76 -8.79 31.34
C ARG A 388 54.66 -7.88 30.88
N ALA A 389 54.22 -6.98 31.75
CA ALA A 389 53.20 -5.98 31.45
C ALA A 389 53.59 -4.93 30.40
N LYS A 390 54.88 -4.76 30.11
CA LYS A 390 55.39 -3.82 29.10
C LYS A 390 56.17 -4.60 28.06
N ASP A 391 55.64 -4.64 26.85
CA ASP A 391 56.23 -5.37 25.73
C ASP A 391 55.77 -4.77 24.40
N THR A 392 56.58 -4.97 23.37
CA THR A 392 56.27 -4.61 21.99
C THR A 392 56.30 -5.88 21.16
N TYR A 393 55.17 -6.17 20.51
CA TYR A 393 55.00 -7.32 19.66
C TYR A 393 55.04 -6.91 18.20
N THR A 394 55.85 -7.61 17.41
CA THR A 394 55.90 -7.42 15.95
C THR A 394 55.41 -8.69 15.28
N LEU A 395 54.33 -8.58 14.52
CA LEU A 395 53.78 -9.64 13.68
C LEU A 395 54.09 -9.32 12.22
N THR A 396 54.53 -10.31 11.45
CA THR A 396 54.72 -10.18 10.00
C THR A 396 53.84 -11.19 9.29
N ALA A 397 53.03 -10.74 8.34
CA ALA A 397 52.13 -11.59 7.54
C ALA A 397 52.23 -11.20 6.05
N ALA A 398 51.90 -12.12 5.15
CA ALA A 398 51.76 -11.80 3.74
C ALA A 398 50.48 -10.99 3.48
N VAL A 399 50.55 -10.00 2.59
CA VAL A 399 49.36 -9.28 2.12
C VAL A 399 48.52 -10.24 1.27
N PRO A 400 47.20 -10.39 1.51
CA PRO A 400 46.38 -11.32 0.75
C PRO A 400 46.29 -10.95 -0.74
N ALA A 401 46.26 -11.95 -1.61
CA ALA A 401 45.94 -11.75 -3.02
C ALA A 401 44.44 -11.44 -3.14
N GLY A 402 44.04 -10.33 -3.78
CA GLY A 402 42.61 -10.03 -3.89
C GLY A 402 42.17 -8.60 -4.21
N GLY A 403 43.08 -7.62 -4.16
CA GLY A 403 42.76 -6.22 -4.45
C GLY A 403 43.30 -5.27 -3.38
N THR A 404 42.90 -4.00 -3.43
CA THR A 404 43.38 -2.97 -2.49
C THR A 404 42.85 -3.24 -1.08
N VAL A 405 43.75 -3.30 -0.10
CA VAL A 405 43.39 -3.39 1.33
C VAL A 405 42.75 -2.08 1.76
N LYS A 406 41.47 -2.11 2.15
CA LYS A 406 40.71 -0.96 2.64
C LYS A 406 40.69 -0.85 4.14
N ALA A 407 40.84 -1.95 4.86
CA ALA A 407 40.90 -1.94 6.31
C ALA A 407 41.70 -3.12 6.85
N ILE A 408 42.25 -2.95 8.06
CA ILE A 408 42.91 -4.00 8.83
C ILE A 408 42.14 -4.18 10.13
N THR A 409 41.74 -5.41 10.41
CA THR A 409 41.02 -5.79 11.63
C THR A 409 41.97 -6.53 12.57
N LEU A 410 42.03 -6.08 13.83
CA LEU A 410 42.64 -6.82 14.93
C LEU A 410 41.52 -7.40 15.79
N GLU A 411 41.50 -8.72 15.90
CA GLU A 411 40.59 -9.47 16.76
C GLU A 411 41.35 -9.98 17.99
N ALA A 412 40.73 -9.87 19.15
CA ALA A 412 41.15 -10.50 20.39
C ALA A 412 40.10 -11.54 20.81
N ALA A 413 40.49 -12.81 20.87
CA ALA A 413 39.62 -13.88 21.30
C ALA A 413 39.52 -13.95 22.82
N THR A 414 38.44 -14.55 23.31
CA THR A 414 38.27 -14.81 24.74
C THR A 414 39.30 -15.81 25.22
N ASP A 415 39.97 -15.49 26.33
CA ASP A 415 40.85 -16.42 27.03
C ASP A 415 40.44 -16.48 28.50
N PRO A 416 39.82 -17.59 28.95
CA PRO A 416 39.36 -17.74 30.34
C PRO A 416 40.51 -17.88 31.33
N SER A 417 41.75 -18.08 30.87
CA SER A 417 42.94 -18.11 31.74
C SER A 417 43.41 -16.72 32.15
N LEU A 418 42.95 -15.67 31.46
CA LEU A 418 43.27 -14.29 31.80
C LEU A 418 42.30 -13.73 32.85
N PRO A 419 42.79 -12.89 33.78
CA PRO A 419 41.94 -12.29 34.80
C PRO A 419 40.80 -11.49 34.16
N GLN A 420 39.58 -11.53 34.73
CA GLN A 420 38.43 -10.79 34.22
C GLN A 420 38.44 -9.30 34.59
N GLN A 421 39.19 -8.93 35.63
CA GLN A 421 39.40 -7.57 36.12
C GLN A 421 40.81 -7.45 36.70
N GLY A 422 41.39 -6.25 36.67
CA GLY A 422 42.75 -5.97 37.13
C GLY A 422 43.61 -5.34 36.04
N PRO A 423 44.81 -4.87 36.36
CA PRO A 423 45.56 -3.97 35.49
C PRO A 423 45.82 -4.60 34.11
N GLY A 424 45.76 -3.81 33.06
CA GLY A 424 45.83 -4.31 31.69
C GLY A 424 44.61 -5.01 31.12
N ARG A 425 43.58 -5.16 31.94
CA ARG A 425 42.20 -5.03 31.48
C ARG A 425 41.55 -3.82 32.14
N ALA A 426 40.68 -3.11 31.44
CA ALA A 426 39.91 -2.06 32.12
C ALA A 426 39.06 -2.68 33.25
N ASP A 427 38.52 -1.88 34.18
CA ASP A 427 37.74 -2.36 35.34
C ASP A 427 36.51 -3.23 34.94
N ASN A 428 36.16 -3.25 33.66
CA ASN A 428 35.13 -4.07 33.03
C ASN A 428 35.66 -5.20 32.11
N GLY A 429 36.92 -5.61 32.25
CA GLY A 429 37.54 -6.77 31.57
C GLY A 429 37.99 -6.58 30.12
N ASN A 430 38.07 -5.33 29.66
CA ASN A 430 38.41 -5.01 28.27
C ASN A 430 39.92 -5.16 27.98
N PHE A 431 40.26 -5.66 26.80
CA PHE A 431 41.60 -5.67 26.22
C PHE A 431 42.05 -4.25 25.81
N VAL A 432 43.24 -3.81 26.20
CA VAL A 432 43.76 -2.48 25.86
C VAL A 432 45.17 -2.57 25.30
N LEU A 433 45.40 -1.91 24.16
CA LEU A 433 46.71 -1.68 23.55
C LEU A 433 47.04 -0.18 23.62
N SER A 434 48.30 0.13 23.94
CA SER A 434 48.76 1.52 23.89
C SER A 434 49.04 1.97 22.46
N THR A 435 49.44 1.04 21.58
CA THR A 435 49.70 1.38 20.18
C THR A 435 49.38 0.21 19.26
N PHE A 436 48.80 0.52 18.10
CA PHE A 436 48.64 -0.32 16.92
C PHE A 436 49.25 0.41 15.73
N ARG A 437 50.28 -0.17 15.12
CA ARG A 437 50.92 0.34 13.90
C ARG A 437 50.91 -0.71 12.82
N ALA A 438 50.74 -0.30 11.57
CA ALA A 438 50.90 -1.17 10.42
C ALA A 438 51.86 -0.52 9.42
N SER A 439 52.66 -1.32 8.74
CA SER A 439 53.51 -0.90 7.63
C SER A 439 53.50 -1.97 6.54
N PHE A 440 53.56 -1.54 5.27
CA PHE A 440 53.71 -2.42 4.13
C PHE A 440 55.15 -2.40 3.62
N GLY A 441 55.75 -3.58 3.37
CA GLY A 441 57.09 -3.71 2.81
C GLY A 441 57.13 -4.64 1.61
N PRO A 442 58.15 -4.56 0.74
CA PRO A 442 58.34 -5.53 -0.34
C PRO A 442 58.73 -6.89 0.25
N ALA A 443 58.21 -7.99 -0.31
CA ALA A 443 58.63 -9.33 0.13
C ALA A 443 60.11 -9.58 -0.15
N GLY A 444 60.85 -10.03 0.87
CA GLY A 444 62.28 -10.38 0.74
C GLY A 444 63.24 -9.20 0.58
N SER A 445 62.80 -7.95 0.79
CA SER A 445 63.63 -6.75 0.70
C SER A 445 64.20 -6.32 2.07
N THR A 446 65.36 -5.66 2.05
CA THR A 446 65.95 -4.96 3.22
C THR A 446 65.49 -3.50 3.33
N GLU A 447 64.65 -3.04 2.41
CA GLU A 447 64.09 -1.69 2.40
C GLU A 447 63.08 -1.50 3.55
N ALA A 448 63.09 -0.31 4.15
CA ALA A 448 62.22 -0.03 5.30
C ALA A 448 60.74 -0.06 4.86
N PRO A 449 59.85 -0.77 5.60
CA PRO A 449 58.44 -0.84 5.25
C PRO A 449 57.78 0.53 5.40
N THR A 450 56.91 0.88 4.44
CA THR A 450 56.16 2.14 4.39
C THR A 450 55.02 2.11 5.42
N PRO A 451 54.94 3.08 6.34
CA PRO A 451 53.84 3.17 7.31
C PRO A 451 52.46 3.27 6.65
N VAL A 452 51.48 2.62 7.24
CA VAL A 452 50.07 2.71 6.84
C VAL A 452 49.41 3.84 7.62
N ARG A 453 48.82 4.78 6.90
CA ARG A 453 47.98 5.82 7.49
C ARG A 453 46.55 5.30 7.64
N PHE A 454 45.96 5.49 8.82
CA PHE A 454 44.56 5.16 9.08
C PHE A 454 43.67 6.41 9.04
N THR A 455 42.45 6.29 8.50
CA THR A 455 41.49 7.40 8.39
C THR A 455 40.34 7.29 9.38
N ALA A 456 40.04 6.09 9.86
CA ALA A 456 38.99 5.83 10.83
C ALA A 456 39.29 4.52 11.57
N ALA A 457 38.68 4.37 12.76
CA ALA A 457 38.66 3.11 13.49
C ALA A 457 37.26 2.84 14.04
N LYS A 458 36.86 1.57 14.04
CA LYS A 458 35.56 1.11 14.55
C LYS A 458 35.74 -0.18 15.35
N ALA A 459 35.21 -0.22 16.57
CA ALA A 459 35.23 -1.41 17.41
C ALA A 459 33.87 -2.12 17.43
N THR A 460 33.87 -3.44 17.68
CA THR A 460 32.65 -4.23 17.94
C THR A 460 31.95 -3.85 19.25
N HIS A 461 32.68 -3.19 20.14
CA HIS A 461 32.17 -2.67 21.41
C HIS A 461 32.96 -1.42 21.80
N GLU A 462 32.25 -0.34 22.13
CA GLU A 462 32.82 0.94 22.56
C GLU A 462 32.35 1.29 23.98
N GLN A 463 33.20 1.95 24.75
CA GLN A 463 32.82 2.50 26.05
C GLN A 463 32.49 3.99 25.91
N PRO A 464 31.62 4.56 26.77
CA PRO A 464 31.20 5.98 26.68
C PRO A 464 32.35 7.00 26.61
N ASP A 465 33.46 6.76 27.29
CA ASP A 465 34.62 7.68 27.36
C ASP A 465 35.82 7.25 26.49
N TYR A 466 35.69 6.10 25.81
CA TYR A 466 36.76 5.47 25.04
C TYR A 466 36.20 4.89 23.73
N VAL A 467 35.87 5.78 22.81
CA VAL A 467 35.34 5.45 21.48
C VAL A 467 36.48 5.20 20.48
N ALA A 468 36.31 4.25 19.56
CA ALA A 468 37.36 3.88 18.60
C ALA A 468 37.73 5.05 17.68
N ALA A 469 36.78 5.94 17.37
CA ALA A 469 37.07 7.14 16.58
C ALA A 469 38.16 8.04 17.21
N GLY A 470 38.24 8.08 18.55
CA GLY A 470 39.23 8.87 19.28
C GLY A 470 40.63 8.25 19.32
N THR A 471 40.81 7.07 18.73
CA THR A 471 42.10 6.38 18.72
C THR A 471 42.99 6.74 17.54
N ILE A 472 42.46 7.43 16.53
CA ILE A 472 43.23 7.95 15.40
C ILE A 472 43.83 9.29 15.84
N ASP A 473 45.15 9.37 15.95
CA ASP A 473 45.86 10.61 16.28
C ASP A 473 46.51 11.26 15.03
N ASP A 474 47.01 12.49 15.18
CA ASP A 474 47.61 13.26 14.08
C ASP A 474 49.00 12.72 13.64
N LYS A 475 49.48 11.63 14.24
CA LYS A 475 50.72 10.99 13.82
C LYS A 475 50.40 9.91 12.78
N PRO A 476 51.08 9.89 11.63
CA PRO A 476 50.76 8.99 10.53
C PRO A 476 50.85 7.50 10.87
N GLU A 477 51.48 7.15 12.00
CA GLU A 477 51.83 5.78 12.37
C GLU A 477 51.22 5.27 13.70
N THR A 478 50.33 5.98 14.39
CA THR A 478 49.80 5.53 15.69
C THR A 478 48.28 5.48 15.78
N GLY A 479 47.75 4.32 16.17
CA GLY A 479 46.40 4.18 16.70
C GLY A 479 46.42 3.59 18.11
N TRP A 480 45.56 4.03 19.01
CA TRP A 480 45.30 3.31 20.27
C TRP A 480 44.25 2.22 20.02
N ALA A 481 44.18 1.15 20.82
CA ALA A 481 43.04 0.22 20.72
C ALA A 481 42.49 -0.10 22.09
N ILE A 482 41.18 0.07 22.24
CA ILE A 482 40.43 -0.27 23.45
C ILE A 482 39.34 -1.24 23.00
N ALA A 483 39.38 -2.48 23.48
CA ALA A 483 38.44 -3.52 23.09
C ALA A 483 37.75 -4.17 24.30
N GLY A 484 36.51 -3.73 24.52
CA GLY A 484 35.30 -4.52 24.78
C GLY A 484 35.14 -5.56 25.89
N GLY A 485 33.93 -5.59 26.48
CA GLY A 485 33.51 -6.25 27.73
C GLY A 485 33.88 -7.71 28.01
N VAL A 486 33.91 -8.04 29.31
CA VAL A 486 34.26 -9.37 29.87
C VAL A 486 33.65 -10.54 29.08
N GLY A 487 34.50 -11.48 28.66
CA GLY A 487 34.08 -12.83 28.24
C GLY A 487 33.47 -12.95 26.83
N LYS A 488 33.67 -11.96 25.94
CA LYS A 488 33.27 -12.05 24.52
C LYS A 488 34.45 -11.75 23.58
N PRO A 489 34.51 -12.36 22.39
CA PRO A 489 35.50 -11.99 21.38
C PRO A 489 35.24 -10.55 20.93
N GLN A 490 36.31 -9.82 20.62
CA GLN A 490 36.23 -8.41 20.26
C GLN A 490 37.12 -8.14 19.05
N ALA A 491 36.72 -7.16 18.23
CA ALA A 491 37.53 -6.72 17.11
C ALA A 491 37.49 -5.20 16.97
N ILE A 492 38.62 -4.64 16.53
CA ILE A 492 38.74 -3.26 16.07
C ILE A 492 39.18 -3.28 14.60
N THR A 493 38.53 -2.48 13.77
CA THR A 493 38.80 -2.35 12.34
C THR A 493 39.30 -0.94 12.08
N PHE A 494 40.48 -0.84 11.45
CA PHE A 494 41.11 0.42 11.06
C PHE A 494 41.04 0.59 9.55
N ASP A 495 40.40 1.66 9.10
CA ASP A 495 40.29 2.01 7.68
C ASP A 495 41.61 2.58 7.18
N VAL A 496 42.13 2.01 6.10
CA VAL A 496 43.40 2.38 5.46
C VAL A 496 43.17 3.55 4.51
N ALA A 497 44.03 4.55 4.59
CA ALA A 497 43.97 5.71 3.72
C ALA A 497 44.16 5.32 2.23
N PRO A 498 43.38 5.89 1.30
CA PRO A 498 43.40 5.49 -0.12
C PRO A 498 44.74 5.71 -0.84
N ASP A 499 45.60 6.55 -0.30
CA ASP A 499 46.94 6.86 -0.81
C ASP A 499 47.98 5.78 -0.44
N THR A 500 47.66 4.87 0.46
CA THR A 500 48.53 3.76 0.85
C THR A 500 48.26 2.55 -0.05
N VAL A 501 49.09 2.36 -1.08
CA VAL A 501 49.00 1.20 -2.00
C VAL A 501 49.94 0.09 -1.50
N PRO A 502 49.42 -1.08 -1.06
CA PRO A 502 50.28 -2.19 -0.67
C PRO A 502 51.06 -2.70 -1.89
N PRO A 503 52.37 -2.98 -1.79
CA PRO A 503 53.11 -3.61 -2.88
C PRO A 503 52.54 -5.01 -3.12
N ALA A 504 52.32 -5.36 -4.39
CA ALA A 504 51.74 -6.66 -4.77
C ALA A 504 52.65 -7.81 -4.28
N GLY A 505 52.08 -8.71 -3.46
CA GLY A 505 52.83 -9.80 -2.81
C GLY A 505 53.74 -9.34 -1.66
N GLY A 506 53.54 -8.14 -1.13
CA GLY A 506 54.31 -7.58 -0.02
C GLY A 506 54.04 -8.20 1.35
N LEU A 507 54.77 -7.70 2.33
CA LEU A 507 54.62 -8.02 3.75
C LEU A 507 53.82 -6.93 4.44
N LEU A 508 52.87 -7.34 5.28
CA LEU A 508 52.28 -6.50 6.31
C LEU A 508 53.04 -6.74 7.62
N VAL A 509 53.61 -5.67 8.17
CA VAL A 509 54.21 -5.67 9.50
C VAL A 509 53.27 -4.92 10.44
N VAL A 510 52.81 -5.59 11.49
CA VAL A 510 51.99 -4.98 12.54
C VAL A 510 52.78 -4.93 13.83
N VAL A 511 52.84 -3.74 14.45
CA VAL A 511 53.48 -3.51 15.74
C VAL A 511 52.43 -3.17 16.78
N LEU A 512 52.42 -3.93 17.88
CA LEU A 512 51.49 -3.80 18.98
C LEU A 512 52.27 -3.47 20.25
N ASP A 513 51.99 -2.34 20.88
CA ASP A 513 52.55 -2.02 22.19
C ASP A 513 51.53 -2.32 23.28
N GLN A 514 51.97 -3.10 24.27
CA GLN A 514 51.26 -3.25 25.52
C GLN A 514 52.01 -2.52 26.65
N GLN A 515 51.27 -1.77 27.45
CA GLN A 515 51.82 -1.13 28.64
C GLN A 515 50.83 -1.21 29.79
N TYR A 516 51.12 -2.08 30.77
CA TYR A 516 50.31 -2.22 31.98
C TYR A 516 51.10 -1.82 33.24
N PRO A 517 50.47 -1.16 34.23
CA PRO A 517 51.20 -0.64 35.41
C PRO A 517 51.74 -1.68 36.40
N ASP A 518 51.23 -2.91 36.42
CA ASP A 518 51.41 -3.87 37.54
C ASP A 518 52.36 -5.05 37.27
N GLY A 519 52.88 -5.18 36.05
CA GLY A 519 54.00 -6.07 35.76
C GLY A 519 53.69 -7.47 35.22
N GLN A 520 52.46 -8.01 35.27
CA GLN A 520 52.18 -9.43 34.99
C GLN A 520 50.96 -9.67 34.07
N HIS A 521 51.08 -9.41 32.76
CA HIS A 521 49.99 -9.69 31.79
C HIS A 521 50.50 -10.17 30.43
N THR A 522 49.59 -10.80 29.69
CA THR A 522 49.80 -11.16 28.29
C THR A 522 48.61 -10.75 27.43
N LEU A 523 48.90 -10.51 26.15
CA LEU A 523 47.95 -10.12 25.11
C LEU A 523 46.87 -11.20 24.86
N GLY A 524 47.13 -12.45 25.25
CA GLY A 524 46.22 -13.57 25.02
C GLY A 524 46.25 -14.03 23.56
N LYS A 525 45.07 -14.30 23.00
CA LYS A 525 44.92 -14.79 21.62
C LYS A 525 44.43 -13.69 20.71
N ILE A 526 45.23 -13.33 19.71
CA ILE A 526 44.89 -12.29 18.73
C ILE A 526 44.92 -12.82 17.30
N ARG A 527 44.18 -12.19 16.40
CA ARG A 527 44.18 -12.50 14.96
C ARG A 527 44.08 -11.23 14.14
N LEU A 528 44.77 -11.22 13.01
CA LEU A 528 44.71 -10.12 12.05
C LEU A 528 43.88 -10.54 10.82
N SER A 529 43.12 -9.61 10.26
CA SER A 529 42.41 -9.78 8.99
C SER A 529 42.50 -8.51 8.15
N ALA A 530 42.40 -8.63 6.84
CA ALA A 530 42.37 -7.51 5.90
C ALA A 530 41.05 -7.53 5.12
N ILE A 531 40.42 -6.37 4.99
CA ILE A 531 39.24 -6.18 4.14
C ILE A 531 39.71 -5.64 2.79
N GLN A 532 39.37 -6.33 1.71
CA GLN A 532 39.81 -6.00 0.34
C GLN A 532 38.61 -5.70 -0.55
N GLU A 533 38.75 -4.70 -1.42
CA GLU A 533 37.84 -4.54 -2.55
C GLU A 533 38.16 -5.58 -3.63
N PRO A 534 37.17 -6.28 -4.18
CA PRO A 534 37.40 -7.22 -5.26
C PRO A 534 37.91 -6.49 -6.52
N VAL A 535 38.90 -7.10 -7.18
CA VAL A 535 39.44 -6.60 -8.46
C VAL A 535 38.30 -6.52 -9.49
N PRO A 536 38.11 -5.39 -10.19
CA PRO A 536 37.13 -5.31 -11.27
C PRO A 536 37.39 -6.42 -12.30
N PRO A 537 36.36 -7.14 -12.78
CA PRO A 537 36.56 -8.12 -13.83
C PRO A 537 37.20 -7.44 -15.05
N ALA A 538 38.19 -8.10 -15.64
CA ALA A 538 38.84 -7.60 -16.85
C ALA A 538 37.77 -7.31 -17.93
N PRO A 539 37.88 -6.19 -18.66
CA PRO A 539 36.91 -5.85 -19.69
C PRO A 539 36.79 -7.01 -20.68
N ALA A 540 35.55 -7.45 -20.92
CA ALA A 540 35.28 -8.52 -21.86
C ALA A 540 35.88 -8.15 -23.23
N PRO A 541 36.55 -9.08 -23.93
CA PRO A 541 37.05 -8.81 -25.27
C PRO A 541 35.89 -8.40 -26.18
N PRO A 542 36.10 -7.45 -27.11
CA PRO A 542 35.05 -6.99 -28.00
C PRO A 542 34.47 -8.18 -28.76
N ALA A 543 33.14 -8.32 -28.72
CA ALA A 543 32.43 -9.32 -29.50
C ALA A 543 32.74 -9.09 -30.98
N LYS A 544 33.21 -10.15 -31.66
CA LYS A 544 33.47 -10.14 -33.11
C LYS A 544 32.19 -10.28 -33.90
#